data_AF-A0A1B1AWY9-F1
#
_entry.id   AF-A0A1B1AWY9-F1
#
_cell.length_a   1.000
_cell.length_b   1.000
_cell.length_c   1.000
_cell.angle_alpha   90.00
_cell.angle_beta   90.00
_cell.angle_gamma   90.00
#
_symmetry.space_group_name_H-M   'P 1'
#
loop_
_entity.id
_entity.type
_entity.pdbx_description
1 polymer ?
#
loop_
_entity_poly.entity_id
_entity_poly.type
_entity_poly.pdbx_seq_one_letter_code
_entity_poly.pdbx_strand_id
1 'polypeptide(L)' 'MPTQFMNAKQTAEYLNMSITWVYRDAPKLGLVPYKFGNGRSAKLQFKITDANAWARQQKLG' A
#
# COMPACT_ATOMS: atom_id res chain seq x y z
N MET A 1 15.38 -5.54 10.55
CA MET A 1 14.96 -5.67 9.14
C MET A 1 14.98 -4.28 8.52
N PRO A 2 15.63 -4.07 7.36
CA PRO A 2 15.55 -2.79 6.66
C PRO A 2 14.09 -2.47 6.32
N THR A 3 13.70 -1.20 6.40
CA THR A 3 12.34 -0.80 6.06
C THR A 3 12.14 -0.94 4.56
N GLN A 4 11.41 -1.97 4.14
CA GLN A 4 11.16 -2.26 2.73
C GLN A 4 9.80 -1.72 2.30
N PHE A 5 9.80 -1.03 1.17
CA PHE A 5 8.62 -0.43 0.56
C PHE A 5 8.29 -1.11 -0.77
N MET A 6 7.00 -1.09 -1.12
CA MET A 6 6.46 -1.55 -2.39
C MET A 6 5.82 -0.38 -3.10
N ASN A 7 6.01 -0.25 -4.40
CA ASN A 7 5.20 0.67 -5.19
C ASN A 7 3.74 0.18 -5.28
N ALA A 8 2.84 1.02 -5.81
CA ALA A 8 1.41 0.67 -5.93
C ALA A 8 1.15 -0.63 -6.70
N LYS A 9 1.92 -0.92 -7.76
CA LYS A 9 1.79 -2.17 -8.54
C LYS A 9 2.21 -3.39 -7.71
N GLN A 10 3.37 -3.33 -7.07
CA GLN A 10 3.85 -4.39 -6.19
C GLN A 10 2.89 -4.64 -5.02
N THR A 11 2.30 -3.58 -4.47
CA THR A 11 1.30 -3.69 -3.38
C THR A 11 0.03 -4.37 -3.87
N ALA A 12 -0.42 -4.05 -5.09
CA ALA A 12 -1.57 -4.69 -5.71
C ALA A 12 -1.32 -6.19 -5.91
N GLU A 13 -0.16 -6.56 -6.45
CA GLU A 13 0.25 -7.96 -6.62
C GLU A 13 0.36 -8.67 -5.26
N TYR A 14 0.97 -8.04 -4.26
CA TYR A 14 1.15 -8.61 -2.92
C TYR A 14 -0.19 -8.88 -2.20
N LEU A 15 -1.15 -7.97 -2.32
CA LEU A 15 -2.49 -8.10 -1.72
C LEU A 15 -3.48 -8.87 -2.60
N ASN A 16 -3.06 -9.32 -3.79
CA ASN A 16 -3.92 -9.90 -4.82
C ASN A 16 -5.13 -9.01 -5.15
N MET A 17 -4.91 -7.71 -5.31
CA MET A 17 -5.93 -6.70 -5.59
C MET A 17 -5.62 -5.94 -6.88
N SER A 18 -6.61 -5.19 -7.38
CA SER A 18 -6.38 -4.34 -8.56
C SER A 18 -5.56 -3.10 -8.19
N ILE A 19 -4.75 -2.62 -9.14
CA ILE A 19 -3.99 -1.38 -8.95
C ILE A 19 -4.91 -0.17 -8.72
N THR A 20 -6.10 -0.16 -9.34
CA THR A 20 -7.12 0.88 -9.15
C THR A 20 -7.60 0.92 -7.71
N TRP A 21 -7.83 -0.25 -7.10
CA TRP A 21 -8.20 -0.37 -5.70
C TRP A 21 -7.11 0.19 -4.78
N VAL A 22 -5.83 -0.07 -5.08
CA VAL A 22 -4.70 0.47 -4.30
C VAL A 22 -4.65 2.00 -4.31
N TYR A 23 -5.05 2.64 -5.41
CA TYR A 23 -5.09 4.11 -5.47
C TYR A 23 -6.34 4.70 -4.80
N ARG A 24 -7.50 4.04 -4.91
CA ARG A 24 -8.78 4.63 -4.53
C ARG A 24 -9.31 4.17 -3.18
N ASP A 25 -9.11 2.91 -2.83
CA ASP A 25 -9.80 2.24 -1.73
C ASP A 25 -8.86 1.90 -0.59
N ALA A 26 -7.61 1.49 -0.87
CA ALA A 26 -6.60 1.27 0.15
C ALA A 26 -6.49 2.42 1.18
N PRO A 27 -6.35 3.70 0.77
CA PRO A 27 -6.28 4.81 1.72
C PRO A 27 -7.55 4.98 2.55
N LYS A 28 -8.73 4.70 1.97
CA LYS A 28 -10.02 4.78 2.67
C LYS A 28 -10.17 3.68 3.72
N LEU A 29 -9.56 2.53 3.47
CA LEU A 29 -9.58 1.35 4.34
C LEU A 29 -8.41 1.32 5.33
N GLY A 30 -7.69 2.45 5.48
CA GLY A 30 -6.62 2.60 6.46
C GLY A 30 -5.24 2.10 6.04
N LEU A 31 -5.07 1.64 4.79
CA LEU A 31 -3.75 1.33 4.25
C LEU A 31 -3.05 2.62 3.81
N VAL A 32 -2.15 3.13 4.66
CA VAL A 32 -1.51 4.44 4.49
C VAL A 32 -0.44 4.41 3.39
N PRO A 33 -0.57 5.21 2.31
CA PRO A 33 0.48 5.38 1.34
C PRO A 33 1.53 6.40 1.81
N TYR A 34 2.79 6.09 1.56
CA TYR A 34 3.94 6.98 1.72
C TYR A 34 4.24 7.65 0.38
N LYS A 35 4.39 8.98 0.39
CA LYS A 35 4.76 9.75 -0.79
C LYS A 35 6.28 9.83 -0.89
N PHE A 36 6.84 9.31 -1.98
CA PHE A 36 8.26 9.43 -2.30
C PHE A 36 8.46 10.40 -3.47
N GLY A 37 9.26 11.44 -3.25
CA GLY A 37 9.51 12.51 -4.21
C GLY A 37 8.68 13.76 -3.95
N ASN A 38 8.92 14.81 -4.76
CA ASN A 38 8.33 16.13 -4.57
C ASN A 38 7.28 16.44 -5.65
N GLY A 39 6.16 17.05 -5.24
CA GLY A 39 5.13 17.57 -6.14
C GLY A 39 4.14 16.53 -6.68
N ARG A 40 3.50 16.86 -7.81
CA ARG A 40 2.37 16.11 -8.42
C ARG A 40 2.75 14.72 -8.95
N SER A 41 4.05 14.46 -9.11
CA SER A 41 4.62 13.18 -9.60
C SER A 41 5.18 12.31 -8.47
N ALA A 42 4.95 12.69 -7.21
CA ALA A 42 5.38 11.88 -6.08
C ALA A 42 4.78 10.47 -6.18
N LYS A 43 5.64 9.45 -6.15
CA LYS A 43 5.22 8.05 -6.27
C LYS A 43 4.67 7.58 -4.94
N LEU A 44 3.49 6.96 -4.97
CA LEU A 44 2.96 6.28 -3.80
C LEU A 44 3.69 4.95 -3.60
N GLN A 45 4.17 4.75 -2.39
CA GLN A 45 4.74 3.49 -1.93
C GLN A 45 4.08 3.08 -0.61
N PHE A 46 4.12 1.79 -0.32
CA PHE A 46 3.51 1.20 0.85
C PHE A 46 4.57 0.39 1.59
N LYS A 47 4.64 0.57 2.90
CA LYS A 47 5.55 -0.20 3.72
C LYS A 47 5.04 -1.64 3.80
N ILE A 48 5.90 -2.63 3.58
CA ILE A 48 5.48 -4.04 3.55
C ILE A 48 4.87 -4.47 4.88
N THR A 49 5.40 -3.98 6.00
CA THR A 49 4.87 -4.28 7.34
C THR A 49 3.44 -3.80 7.50
N ASP A 50 3.12 -2.63 6.94
CA ASP A 50 1.82 -2.00 7.09
C ASP A 50 0.79 -2.70 6.19
N ALA A 51 1.19 -3.05 4.95
CA ALA A 51 0.39 -3.86 4.05
C ALA A 51 0.07 -5.26 4.64
N ASN A 52 1.05 -5.90 5.26
CA ASN A 52 0.86 -7.20 5.92
C ASN A 52 -0.04 -7.08 7.16
N ALA A 53 0.17 -6.06 8.00
CA ALA A 53 -0.68 -5.81 9.16
C ALA A 53 -2.13 -5.56 8.74
N TRP A 54 -2.35 -4.74 7.72
CA TRP A 54 -3.67 -4.49 7.15
C TRP A 54 -4.31 -5.77 6.61
N ALA A 55 -3.57 -6.57 5.84
CA ALA A 55 -4.09 -7.84 5.29
C ALA A 55 -4.50 -8.83 6.40
N ARG A 56 -3.76 -8.86 7.52
CA ARG A 56 -4.13 -9.67 8.69
C ARG A 56 -5.39 -9.14 9.35
N GLN A 57 -5.52 -7.82 9.50
CA GLN A 57 -6.70 -7.19 10.07
C GLN A 57 -7.96 -7.51 9.25
N GLN A 58 -7.89 -7.48 7.92
CA GLN A 58 -9.03 -7.81 7.06
C GLN A 58 -9.46 -9.29 7.12
N LYS A 59 -8.53 -10.20 7.41
CA LYS A 59 -8.84 -11.64 7.56
C LYS A 59 -9.47 -12.00 8.91
N LEU A 60 -9.31 -11.11 9.90
CA LEU A 60 -9.83 -11.28 11.26
C LEU A 60 -11.19 -10.57 11.45
N GLY A 61 -11.62 -9.78 10.46
CA GLY A 61 -12.90 -9.08 10.45
C GLY A 61 -14.03 -9.88 9.79
#